data_AF-A0A960P8P1-F1
#
_entry.id   AF-A0A960P8P1-F1
#
_cell.length_a   1.000
_cell.length_b   1.000
_cell.length_c   1.000
_cell.angle_alpha   90.00
_cell.angle_beta   90.00
_cell.angle_gamma   90.00
#
_symmetry.space_group_name_H-M   'P 1'
#
loop_
_entity.id
_entity.type
_entity.pdbx_description
1 polymer ?
#
loop_
_entity_poly.entity_id
_entity_poly.type
_entity_poly.pdbx_seq_one_letter_code
_entity_poly.pdbx_strand_id
1 'polypeptide(L)'
;RIRAVEALNEAGIPCGVLMGPILPGLSDEPAQLEAVVTAALDAGAVSVGSVLLHLRAGVRDHYLSTLAATRPDLVARHQRLYPDGRSYAPANERRRVSGLVQDAVRRHGGRPMPSSDGSDDPDAPARPVAVRGRRHTAGPAPVDSARARVDQLALGL
;
A
#
# COMPACT_ATOMS: atom_id res chain seq x y z
N ARG A 1 -1.20 4.86 12.87
CA ARG A 1 -1.60 4.93 11.44
C ARG A 1 -2.82 4.06 11.17
N ILE A 2 -2.83 2.77 11.50
CA ILE A 2 -4.00 1.89 11.34
C ILE A 2 -5.28 2.42 12.01
N ARG A 3 -5.21 2.94 13.25
CA ARG A 3 -6.35 3.60 13.91
C ARG A 3 -6.99 4.74 13.11
N ALA A 4 -6.24 5.41 12.23
CA ALA A 4 -6.80 6.45 11.37
C ALA A 4 -7.61 5.85 10.21
N VAL A 5 -7.21 4.68 9.71
CA VAL A 5 -7.96 3.93 8.68
C VAL A 5 -9.30 3.47 9.24
N GLU A 6 -9.28 2.91 10.46
CA GLU A 6 -10.46 2.51 11.21
C GLU A 6 -11.43 3.69 11.39
N ALA A 7 -10.96 4.80 11.98
CA ALA A 7 -11.81 5.98 12.20
C ALA A 7 -12.40 6.57 10.92
N LEU A 8 -11.66 6.56 9.80
CA LEU A 8 -12.17 7.04 8.51
C LEU A 8 -13.26 6.10 7.95
N ASN A 9 -13.04 4.79 8.01
CA ASN A 9 -14.01 3.81 7.50
C ASN A 9 -15.28 3.75 8.36
N GLU A 10 -15.16 3.85 9.70
CA GLU A 10 -16.30 3.96 10.61
C GLU A 10 -17.13 5.22 10.35
N ALA A 11 -16.48 6.33 9.99
CA ALA A 11 -17.15 7.57 9.57
C ALA A 11 -17.74 7.50 8.14
N GLY A 12 -17.66 6.35 7.47
CA GLY A 12 -18.20 6.15 6.12
C GLY A 12 -17.34 6.73 5.00
N ILE A 13 -16.06 7.03 5.25
CA ILE A 13 -15.10 7.52 4.25
C ILE A 13 -14.23 6.34 3.80
N PRO A 14 -14.43 5.79 2.58
CA PRO A 14 -13.70 4.61 2.14
C PRO A 14 -12.19 4.83 2.10
N CYS A 15 -11.45 4.10 2.93
CA CYS A 15 -10.01 4.21 3.09
C CYS A 15 -9.34 2.84 2.93
N GLY A 16 -8.29 2.79 2.10
CA GLY A 16 -7.45 1.60 1.90
C GLY A 16 -6.04 1.79 2.44
N VAL A 17 -5.25 0.72 2.43
CA VAL A 17 -3.85 0.73 2.91
C VAL A 17 -2.89 0.41 1.79
N LEU A 18 -1.96 1.32 1.50
CA LEU A 18 -0.80 1.06 0.64
C LEU A 18 0.41 0.78 1.53
N MET A 19 0.87 -0.47 1.53
CA MET A 19 2.04 -0.90 2.29
C MET A 19 3.32 -0.53 1.54
N GLY A 20 4.18 0.30 2.13
CA GLY A 20 5.52 0.49 1.61
C GLY A 20 6.32 1.66 2.22
N PRO A 21 7.60 1.77 1.84
CA PRO A 21 8.31 0.86 0.93
C PRO A 21 8.55 -0.51 1.55
N ILE A 22 8.22 -1.59 0.83
CA ILE A 22 8.65 -2.95 1.18
C ILE A 22 10.12 -3.09 0.80
N LEU A 23 10.93 -3.60 1.72
CA LEU A 23 12.38 -3.68 1.62
C LEU A 23 12.80 -5.15 1.43
N PRO A 24 13.41 -5.52 0.29
CA PRO A 24 13.81 -6.89 0.01
C PRO A 24 14.76 -7.47 1.08
N GLY A 25 14.32 -8.46 1.84
CA GLY A 25 15.09 -9.12 2.90
C GLY A 25 15.03 -8.43 4.26
N LEU A 26 14.27 -7.34 4.39
CA LEU A 26 14.01 -6.69 5.68
C LEU A 26 12.52 -6.68 6.06
N SER A 27 11.63 -6.46 5.10
CA SER A 27 10.18 -6.36 5.34
C SER A 27 9.34 -7.06 4.27
N ASP A 28 9.91 -8.00 3.53
CA ASP A 28 9.26 -8.77 2.46
C ASP A 28 9.02 -10.25 2.82
N GLU A 29 9.18 -10.64 4.09
CA GLU A 29 8.84 -12.00 4.52
C GLU A 29 7.32 -12.22 4.44
N PRO A 30 6.84 -13.37 3.90
CA PRO A 30 5.41 -13.63 3.78
C PRO A 30 4.61 -13.43 5.07
N ALA A 31 5.13 -13.88 6.22
CA ALA A 31 4.47 -13.74 7.51
C ALA A 31 4.36 -12.27 7.96
N GLN A 32 5.39 -11.46 7.72
CA GLN A 32 5.37 -10.02 8.02
C GLN A 32 4.34 -9.29 7.14
N LEU A 33 4.32 -9.60 5.85
CA LEU A 33 3.36 -9.02 4.90
C LEU A 33 1.92 -9.39 5.28
N GLU A 34 1.68 -10.65 5.62
CA GLU A 34 0.38 -11.14 6.03
C GLU A 34 -0.09 -10.47 7.33
N ALA A 35 0.78 -10.30 8.32
CA ALA A 35 0.43 -9.61 9.57
C ALA A 35 -0.06 -8.18 9.33
N VAL A 36 0.57 -7.44 8.41
CA VAL A 36 0.14 -6.07 8.07
C VAL A 36 -1.16 -6.09 7.27
N VAL A 37 -1.34 -7.06 6.38
CA VAL A 37 -2.60 -7.25 5.64
C VAL A 37 -3.76 -7.50 6.59
N THR A 38 -3.61 -8.44 7.53
CA THR A 38 -4.63 -8.75 8.53
C THR A 38 -4.97 -7.51 9.35
N ALA A 39 -3.95 -6.81 9.89
CA ALA A 39 -4.18 -5.60 10.67
C ALA A 39 -4.87 -4.47 9.87
N ALA A 40 -4.62 -4.39 8.56
CA ALA A 40 -5.31 -3.42 7.70
C ALA A 40 -6.78 -3.79 7.47
N LEU A 41 -7.06 -5.07 7.22
CA LEU A 41 -8.42 -5.56 6.98
C LEU A 41 -9.27 -5.51 8.26
N ASP A 42 -8.68 -5.84 9.42
CA ASP A 42 -9.32 -5.73 10.73
C ASP A 42 -9.75 -4.28 11.05
N ALA A 43 -8.97 -3.30 10.58
CA ALA A 43 -9.29 -1.88 10.66
C ALA A 43 -10.26 -1.39 9.58
N GLY A 44 -10.91 -2.31 8.86
CA GLY A 44 -11.93 -2.00 7.85
C GLY A 44 -11.39 -1.48 6.52
N ALA A 45 -10.10 -1.67 6.20
CA ALA A 45 -9.54 -1.17 4.95
C ALA A 45 -10.29 -1.73 3.73
N VAL A 46 -10.81 -0.83 2.87
CA VAL A 46 -11.61 -1.22 1.68
C VAL A 46 -10.78 -1.83 0.55
N SER A 47 -9.46 -1.73 0.65
CA SER A 47 -8.49 -2.39 -0.20
C SER A 47 -7.10 -2.30 0.41
N VAL A 48 -6.23 -3.26 0.06
CA VAL A 48 -4.84 -3.27 0.50
C VAL A 48 -3.92 -3.51 -0.69
N GLY A 49 -2.85 -2.72 -0.78
CA GLY A 49 -1.86 -2.77 -1.84
C GLY A 49 -0.44 -2.68 -1.30
N SER A 50 0.52 -2.77 -2.21
CA SER A 50 1.94 -2.73 -1.85
C SER A 50 2.78 -1.97 -2.87
N VAL A 51 3.84 -1.34 -2.39
CA VAL A 51 4.90 -0.77 -3.23
C VAL A 51 6.27 -1.24 -2.73
N LEU A 52 7.06 -1.82 -3.64
CA LEU A 52 8.44 -2.19 -3.38
C LEU A 52 9.33 -0.93 -3.34
N LEU A 53 10.44 -1.00 -2.62
CA LEU A 53 11.45 0.05 -2.57
C LEU A 53 11.77 0.62 -3.96
N HIS A 54 11.77 1.95 -4.03
CA HIS A 54 12.13 2.75 -5.19
C HIS A 54 13.24 3.72 -4.78
N LEU A 55 14.40 3.62 -5.43
CA LEU A 55 15.61 4.40 -5.14
C LEU A 55 15.80 5.48 -6.20
N ARG A 56 15.22 6.66 -5.96
CA ARG A 56 15.43 7.83 -6.83
C ARG A 56 16.93 8.16 -6.96
N ALA A 57 17.29 8.77 -8.09
CA ALA A 57 18.63 9.31 -8.31
C ALA A 57 19.11 10.14 -7.10
N GLY A 58 20.33 9.86 -6.64
CA GLY A 58 20.95 10.52 -5.48
C GLY A 58 20.63 9.90 -4.11
N VAL A 59 19.55 9.12 -3.96
CA VAL A 59 19.20 8.47 -2.68
C VAL A 59 19.87 7.09 -2.54
N ARG A 60 20.17 6.44 -3.67
CA ARG A 60 20.72 5.09 -3.72
C ARG A 60 22.02 4.95 -2.93
N ASP A 61 22.97 5.86 -3.13
CA ASP A 61 24.30 5.72 -2.52
C ASP A 61 24.22 5.88 -0.99
N HIS A 62 23.39 6.81 -0.53
CA HIS A 62 23.08 6.96 0.89
C HIS A 62 22.39 5.70 1.46
N TYR A 63 21.42 5.15 0.73
CA TYR A 63 20.74 3.91 1.11
C TYR A 63 21.72 2.73 1.23
N LEU A 64 22.56 2.50 0.22
CA LEU A 64 23.52 1.40 0.21
C LEU A 64 24.61 1.58 1.27
N SER A 65 25.06 2.81 1.52
CA SER A 65 25.99 3.12 2.62
C SER A 65 25.38 2.79 3.99
N THR A 66 24.14 3.21 4.22
CA THR A 66 23.41 2.89 5.45
C THR A 66 23.18 1.39 5.60
N LEU A 67 22.85 0.70 4.50
CA LEU A 67 22.66 -0.74 4.48
C LEU A 67 23.96 -1.48 4.79
N ALA A 68 25.10 -1.01 4.26
CA ALA A 68 26.41 -1.60 4.56
C ALA A 68 26.77 -1.48 6.05
N ALA A 69 26.41 -0.38 6.69
CA ALA A 69 26.66 -0.16 8.11
C ALA A 69 25.76 -1.01 9.03
N THR A 70 24.52 -1.31 8.61
CA THR A 70 23.50 -1.91 9.49
C THR A 70 23.17 -3.37 9.17
N ARG A 71 23.20 -3.74 7.88
CA ARG A 71 22.87 -5.06 7.33
C ARG A 71 23.81 -5.40 6.15
N PRO A 72 25.11 -5.57 6.43
CA PRO A 72 26.11 -5.85 5.40
C PRO A 72 25.78 -7.13 4.60
N ASP A 73 25.09 -8.09 5.21
CA ASP A 73 24.60 -9.33 4.60
C ASP A 73 23.64 -9.09 3.41
N LEU A 74 22.98 -7.94 3.36
CA LEU A 74 22.00 -7.62 2.32
C LEU A 74 22.55 -6.75 1.19
N VAL A 75 23.76 -6.19 1.33
CA VAL A 75 24.32 -5.22 0.36
C VAL A 75 24.41 -5.82 -1.04
N ALA A 76 24.98 -7.02 -1.16
CA ALA A 76 25.17 -7.67 -2.46
C ALA A 76 23.82 -7.94 -3.17
N ARG A 77 22.77 -8.28 -2.41
CA ARG A 77 21.41 -8.44 -2.97
C ARG A 77 20.87 -7.11 -3.48
N HIS A 78 21.00 -6.03 -2.71
CA HIS A 78 20.46 -4.73 -3.06
C HIS A 78 21.20 -4.08 -4.23
N GLN A 79 22.52 -4.25 -4.34
CA GLN A 79 23.29 -3.81 -5.51
C GLN A 79 22.82 -4.51 -6.80
N ARG A 80 22.46 -5.80 -6.72
CA ARG A 80 21.90 -6.54 -7.88
C ARG A 80 20.47 -6.11 -8.21
N LEU A 81 19.63 -5.86 -7.21
CA LEU A 81 18.25 -5.42 -7.41
C LEU A 81 18.18 -3.98 -7.91
N TYR A 82 19.13 -3.14 -7.51
CA TYR A 82 19.19 -1.73 -7.87
C TYR A 82 20.57 -1.41 -8.45
N PRO A 83 20.87 -1.84 -9.69
CA PRO A 83 22.12 -1.46 -10.35
C PRO A 83 22.14 0.04 -10.64
N ASP A 84 23.31 0.58 -10.97
CA ASP A 84 23.46 2.01 -11.26
C ASP A 84 22.52 2.44 -12.41
N GLY A 85 21.89 3.60 -12.25
CA GLY A 85 20.93 4.14 -13.21
C GLY A 85 19.54 3.49 -13.19
N ARG A 86 19.28 2.52 -12.30
CA ARG A 86 17.94 1.93 -12.09
C ARG A 86 17.36 2.35 -10.75
N SER A 87 16.12 2.84 -10.78
CA SER A 87 15.43 3.27 -9.55
C SER A 87 14.55 2.16 -8.99
N TYR A 88 14.03 1.28 -9.85
CA TYR A 88 13.15 0.18 -9.47
C TYR A 88 13.87 -1.17 -9.53
N ALA A 89 13.43 -2.10 -8.67
CA ALA A 89 13.83 -3.50 -8.80
C ALA A 89 13.27 -4.11 -10.10
N PRO A 90 13.86 -5.19 -10.62
CA PRO A 90 13.35 -5.91 -11.79
C PRO A 90 11.89 -6.36 -11.65
N ALA A 91 11.17 -6.45 -12.78
CA ALA A 91 9.73 -6.67 -12.77
C ALA A 91 9.29 -7.99 -12.11
N ASN A 92 10.13 -9.03 -12.17
CA ASN A 92 9.89 -10.29 -11.46
C ASN A 92 9.89 -10.11 -9.93
N GLU A 93 10.81 -9.32 -9.37
CA GLU A 93 10.85 -9.08 -7.92
C GLU A 93 9.65 -8.25 -7.46
N ARG A 94 9.27 -7.23 -8.25
CA ARG A 94 8.08 -6.44 -7.94
C ARG A 94 6.81 -7.29 -7.97
N ARG A 95 6.64 -8.11 -9.02
CA ARG A 95 5.52 -9.06 -9.14
C ARG A 95 5.50 -10.10 -8.04
N ARG A 96 6.66 -10.61 -7.61
CA ARG A 96 6.75 -11.54 -6.47
C ARG A 96 6.16 -10.90 -5.23
N VAL A 97 6.62 -9.70 -4.87
CA VAL A 97 6.17 -9.02 -3.64
C VAL A 97 4.70 -8.62 -3.73
N SER A 98 4.26 -8.01 -4.83
CA SER A 98 2.84 -7.66 -4.99
C SER A 98 1.94 -8.90 -5.05
N GLY A 99 2.41 -10.01 -5.62
CA GLY A 99 1.71 -11.29 -5.58
C GLY A 99 1.47 -11.80 -4.16
N LEU A 100 2.51 -11.84 -3.32
CA LEU A 100 2.40 -12.25 -1.91
C LEU A 100 1.35 -11.45 -1.15
N VAL A 101 1.33 -10.13 -1.35
CA VAL A 101 0.36 -9.24 -0.71
C VAL A 101 -1.04 -9.49 -1.27
N GLN A 102 -1.20 -9.57 -2.58
CA GLN A 102 -2.50 -9.82 -3.19
C GLN A 102 -3.09 -11.16 -2.75
N ASP A 103 -2.27 -12.19 -2.62
CA ASP A 103 -2.71 -13.51 -2.19
C ASP A 103 -3.07 -13.51 -0.70
N ALA A 104 -2.31 -12.84 0.15
CA ALA A 104 -2.70 -12.64 1.55
C ALA A 104 -4.04 -11.90 1.64
N VAL A 105 -4.22 -10.81 0.89
CA VAL A 105 -5.47 -10.04 0.90
C VAL A 105 -6.67 -10.91 0.47
N ARG A 106 -6.51 -11.71 -0.60
CA ARG A 106 -7.55 -12.64 -1.06
C ARG A 106 -7.87 -13.71 -0.01
N ARG A 107 -6.85 -14.31 0.63
CA ARG A 107 -7.04 -15.33 1.68
C ARG A 107 -7.82 -14.79 2.89
N HIS A 108 -7.64 -13.51 3.22
CA HIS A 108 -8.35 -12.83 4.31
C HIS A 108 -9.66 -12.14 3.87
N GLY A 109 -10.18 -12.46 2.67
CA GLY A 109 -11.47 -11.96 2.19
C GLY A 109 -11.48 -10.49 1.76
N GLY A 110 -10.32 -9.85 1.68
CA GLY A 110 -10.17 -8.45 1.28
C GLY A 110 -10.09 -8.25 -0.23
N ARG A 111 -10.10 -6.98 -0.64
CA ARG A 111 -9.91 -6.57 -2.05
C ARG A 111 -8.46 -6.12 -2.30
N PRO A 112 -7.67 -6.81 -3.13
CA PRO A 112 -6.33 -6.36 -3.47
C PRO A 112 -6.39 -5.08 -4.32
N MET A 113 -5.47 -4.14 -4.07
CA MET A 113 -5.22 -3.06 -5.01
C MET A 113 -4.51 -3.60 -6.25
N PRO A 114 -4.83 -3.09 -7.45
CA PRO A 114 -4.07 -3.42 -8.65
C PRO A 114 -2.62 -2.95 -8.49
N SER A 115 -1.66 -3.83 -8.79
CA SER A 115 -0.26 -3.44 -8.78
C SER A 115 0.08 -2.62 -10.02
N SER A 116 0.83 -1.52 -9.82
CA SER A 116 1.44 -0.73 -10.88
C SER A 116 2.65 -1.41 -11.55
N ASP A 117 3.03 -2.61 -11.11
CA ASP A 117 4.23 -3.34 -11.58
C ASP A 117 4.14 -3.87 -13.02
N GLY A 118 2.99 -3.69 -13.69
CA GLY A 118 2.71 -4.17 -15.03
C GLY A 118 3.43 -3.44 -16.17
N SER A 119 4.24 -2.41 -15.90
CA SER A 119 5.12 -1.82 -16.91
C SER A 119 6.40 -2.65 -17.08
N ASP A 120 6.77 -2.95 -18.33
CA ASP A 120 7.99 -3.68 -18.66
C ASP A 120 9.25 -2.91 -18.24
N ASP A 121 9.21 -1.58 -18.29
CA ASP A 121 10.23 -0.69 -17.73
C ASP A 121 9.58 0.45 -16.91
N PRO A 122 9.66 0.43 -15.57
CA PRO A 122 9.14 1.50 -14.72
C PRO A 122 10.05 2.73 -14.65
N ASP A 123 11.32 2.64 -15.09
CA ASP A 123 12.22 3.78 -15.22
C ASP A 123 12.02 4.51 -16.56
N ALA A 124 11.24 3.93 -17.49
CA ALA A 124 10.87 4.60 -18.73
C ALA A 124 10.06 5.87 -18.44
N PRO A 125 10.22 6.95 -19.25
CA PRO A 125 9.43 8.16 -19.08
C PRO A 125 7.94 7.80 -19.12
N ALA A 126 7.17 8.34 -18.16
CA ALA A 126 5.76 8.06 -18.03
C ALA A 126 5.05 8.33 -19.36
N ARG A 127 4.45 7.28 -19.95
CA ARG A 127 3.57 7.47 -21.12
C ARG A 127 2.37 8.30 -20.65
N PRO A 128 1.88 9.27 -21.44
CA PRO A 128 0.70 10.02 -21.09
C PRO A 128 -0.46 9.07 -20.81
N VAL A 129 -0.95 9.05 -19.57
CA VAL A 129 -2.14 8.27 -19.22
C VAL A 129 -3.33 9.00 -19.80
N ALA A 130 -3.99 8.40 -20.80
CA ALA A 130 -5.28 8.89 -21.25
C ALA A 130 -6.29 8.73 -20.10
N VAL A 131 -6.64 9.85 -19.45
CA VAL A 131 -7.67 9.87 -18.43
C VAL A 131 -9.01 9.62 -19.11
N ARG A 132 -9.43 8.36 -19.20
CA ARG A 132 -10.84 8.04 -19.45
C ARG A 132 -11.62 8.44 -18.20
N GLY A 133 -12.39 9.53 -18.31
CA GLY A 133 -13.30 9.95 -17.26
C GLY A 133 -14.23 8.80 -16.87
N ARG A 134 -14.01 8.20 -15.69
CA ARG A 134 -15.04 7.35 -15.09
C ARG A 134 -16.09 8.29 -14.53
N ARG A 135 -17.29 8.23 -15.10
CA ARG A 135 -18.48 8.78 -14.43
C ARG A 135 -18.57 8.09 -13.08
N HIS A 136 -18.47 8.86 -12.00
CA HIS A 136 -18.98 8.44 -10.71
C HIS A 136 -20.49 8.27 -10.89
N THR A 137 -20.95 7.04 -11.04
CA THR A 137 -22.36 6.75 -10.80
C THR A 137 -22.59 7.03 -9.32
N ALA A 138 -23.47 7.99 -9.02
CA ALA A 138 -23.88 8.29 -7.67
C ALA A 138 -24.19 6.98 -6.93
N GLY A 139 -23.49 6.74 -5.81
CA GLY A 139 -23.86 5.66 -4.89
C GLY A 139 -25.28 5.89 -4.37
N PRO A 140 -25.95 4.83 -3.89
CA PRO A 140 -27.28 4.99 -3.30
C PRO A 140 -27.27 6.05 -2.20
N ALA A 141 -28.38 6.79 -2.11
CA ALA A 141 -28.59 7.88 -1.17
C ALA A 141 -28.25 7.45 0.27
N PRO A 142 -27.74 8.37 1.11
CA PRO A 142 -27.43 8.07 2.50
C PRO A 142 -28.68 7.56 3.21
N VAL A 143 -28.53 6.43 3.89
CA VAL A 143 -29.55 5.88 4.78
C VAL A 143 -29.64 6.82 5.98
N ASP A 144 -30.73 7.58 6.05
CA ASP A 144 -31.05 8.43 7.19
C ASP A 144 -31.39 7.55 8.39
N SER A 145 -30.42 7.31 9.27
CA SER A 145 -30.67 6.74 10.60
C SER A 145 -29.43 6.83 11.49
N ALA A 146 -29.17 8.01 12.07
CA ALA A 146 -28.59 8.17 13.42
C ALA A 146 -28.45 9.65 13.83
N ARG A 147 -29.51 10.46 13.70
CA ARG A 147 -29.56 11.80 14.33
C ARG A 147 -30.74 12.04 15.26
N ALA A 148 -31.51 11.01 15.60
CA ALA A 148 -32.52 11.08 16.64
C ALA A 148 -32.09 10.23 17.83
N ARG A 149 -31.38 10.83 18.81
CA ARG A 149 -31.35 10.47 20.26
C ARG A 149 -30.23 11.14 21.10
N VAL A 150 -29.71 12.31 20.70
CA VAL A 150 -28.85 13.11 21.61
C VAL A 150 -29.53 14.40 22.11
N ASP A 151 -30.65 14.84 21.52
CA ASP A 151 -31.31 16.09 21.92
C ASP A 151 -32.42 15.96 22.98
N GLN A 152 -32.62 14.78 23.59
CA GLN A 152 -33.67 14.56 24.59
C GLN A 152 -33.16 14.41 26.04
N LEU A 153 -32.06 15.09 26.37
CA LEU A 153 -31.56 15.21 27.75
C LEU A 153 -31.21 16.65 28.17
N ALA A 154 -31.59 17.67 27.37
CA ALA A 154 -31.24 19.07 27.64
C ALA A 154 -32.42 20.05 27.79
N LEU A 155 -33.65 19.57 28.06
CA LEU A 155 -34.78 20.43 28.46
C LEU A 155 -35.58 19.73 29.56
N GLY A 156 -35.05 19.85 30.77
CA GLY A 156 -35.65 19.45 32.04
C GLY A 156 -35.30 20.46 33.12
N LEU A 157 -35.42 21.76 32.79
CA LEU A 157 -35.78 22.88 33.66
C LEU A 157 -36.60 23.85 32.80
#